data_AF-A0A243UV30-F1
#
_entry.id   AF-A0A243UV30-F1
#
_cell.length_a   1.000
_cell.length_b   1.000
_cell.length_c   1.000
_cell.angle_alpha   90.00
_cell.angle_beta   90.00
_cell.angle_gamma   90.00
#
_symmetry.space_group_name_H-M   'P 1'
#
loop_
_entity.id
_entity.type
_entity.pdbx_description
1 polymer ?
#
loop_
_entity_poly.entity_id
_entity_poly.type
_entity_poly.pdbx_seq_one_letter_code
_entity_poly.pdbx_strand_id
1 'polypeptide(L)'
;MADTDVDLILFGIRDQLDYCVQLNIRCERRKNELQHRQNLLFKEITDALKKYESIGFGIIFTGDHELCCRTSEGDSFPFPLPAFSIVRTCEQKKKRRLHFKPSVNGNGAISYTLENDYDVILGELSWQACSPGQNDGYWFINAVRRSHESIKSCPFNFKGAEMLFAILCY
;
A
#
# COMPACT_ATOMS: atom_id res chain seq x y z
N MET A 1 -46.15 32.76 5.81
CA MET A 1 -44.91 33.02 5.05
C MET A 1 -43.67 32.51 5.77
N ALA A 2 -43.65 32.34 7.10
CA ALA A 2 -42.49 31.79 7.82
C ALA A 2 -42.30 30.26 7.69
N ASP A 3 -43.38 29.47 7.52
CA ASP A 3 -43.28 28.00 7.41
C ASP A 3 -42.51 27.53 6.16
N THR A 4 -42.66 28.23 5.03
CA THR A 4 -42.04 27.85 3.76
C THR A 4 -40.52 28.00 3.80
N ASP A 5 -40.00 29.00 4.53
CA ASP A 5 -38.57 29.21 4.70
C ASP A 5 -37.94 28.17 5.64
N VAL A 6 -38.65 27.75 6.67
CA VAL A 6 -38.21 26.68 7.59
C VAL A 6 -38.17 25.34 6.85
N ASP A 7 -39.18 25.03 6.04
CA ASP A 7 -39.21 23.79 5.25
C ASP A 7 -38.08 23.73 4.21
N LEU A 8 -37.74 24.85 3.56
CA LEU A 8 -36.61 24.93 2.64
C LEU A 8 -35.26 24.74 3.36
N ILE A 9 -35.11 25.30 4.55
CA ILE A 9 -33.90 25.11 5.38
C ILE A 9 -33.79 23.64 5.82
N LEU A 10 -34.89 23.05 6.30
CA LEU A 10 -34.92 21.65 6.73
C LEU A 10 -34.63 20.69 5.56
N PHE A 11 -35.13 20.99 4.36
CA PHE A 11 -34.83 20.24 3.15
C PHE A 11 -33.33 20.32 2.80
N GLY A 12 -32.75 21.53 2.79
CA GLY A 12 -31.33 21.71 2.53
C GLY A 12 -30.41 21.03 3.54
N ILE A 13 -30.79 21.01 4.83
CA ILE A 13 -30.05 20.29 5.88
C ILE A 13 -30.12 18.77 5.64
N ARG A 14 -31.29 18.24 5.24
CA ARG A 14 -31.45 16.81 4.95
C ARG A 14 -30.58 16.37 3.78
N ASP A 15 -30.57 17.13 2.68
CA ASP A 15 -29.74 16.82 1.52
C ASP A 15 -28.25 16.84 1.87
N GLN A 16 -27.81 17.81 2.67
CA GLN A 16 -26.43 17.86 3.16
C GLN A 16 -26.09 16.67 4.06
N LEU A 17 -27.00 16.28 4.94
CA LEU A 17 -26.81 15.13 5.83
C LEU A 17 -26.70 13.83 5.02
N ASP A 18 -27.59 13.63 4.06
CA ASP A 18 -27.56 12.47 3.17
C ASP A 18 -26.26 12.42 2.35
N TYR A 19 -25.82 13.56 1.82
CA TYR A 19 -24.52 13.65 1.14
C TYR A 19 -23.36 13.25 2.07
N CYS A 20 -23.33 13.77 3.30
CA CYS A 20 -22.30 13.44 4.29
C CYS A 20 -22.30 11.95 4.65
N VAL A 21 -23.47 11.36 4.83
CA VAL A 21 -23.63 9.92 5.12
C VAL A 21 -23.09 9.09 3.95
N GLN A 22 -23.47 9.43 2.72
CA GLN A 22 -23.01 8.71 1.54
C GLN A 22 -21.49 8.84 1.34
N LEU A 23 -20.93 10.03 1.54
CA LEU A 23 -19.48 10.25 1.52
C LEU A 23 -18.77 9.37 2.55
N ASN A 24 -19.27 9.35 3.78
CA ASN A 24 -18.69 8.53 4.85
C ASN A 24 -18.72 7.03 4.50
N ILE A 25 -19.86 6.53 4.01
CA ILE A 25 -20.01 5.14 3.59
C ILE A 25 -19.00 4.78 2.49
N ARG A 26 -18.81 5.63 1.48
CA ARG A 26 -17.85 5.39 0.38
C ARG A 26 -16.40 5.38 0.88
N CYS A 27 -16.04 6.35 1.71
CA CYS A 27 -14.71 6.43 2.32
C CYS A 27 -14.42 5.21 3.20
N GLU A 28 -15.34 4.82 4.08
CA GLU A 28 -15.15 3.65 4.95
C GLU A 28 -15.07 2.34 4.16
N ARG A 29 -15.90 2.18 3.12
CA ARG A 29 -15.78 1.03 2.21
C ARG A 29 -14.39 0.97 1.60
N ARG A 30 -13.90 2.09 1.08
CA ARG A 30 -12.57 2.16 0.46
C ARG A 30 -11.45 1.91 1.46
N LYS A 31 -11.52 2.45 2.68
CA LYS A 31 -10.55 2.17 3.76
C LYS A 31 -10.46 0.67 4.05
N ASN A 32 -11.60 -0.02 4.15
CA ASN A 32 -11.64 -1.46 4.39
C ASN A 32 -10.97 -2.26 3.26
N GLU A 33 -11.18 -1.86 2.00
CA GLU A 33 -10.49 -2.49 0.86
C GLU A 33 -8.97 -2.30 0.94
N LEU A 34 -8.52 -1.08 1.22
CA LEU A 34 -7.11 -0.74 1.33
C LEU A 34 -6.44 -1.49 2.49
N GLN A 35 -7.11 -1.57 3.64
CA GLN A 35 -6.67 -2.34 4.79
C GLN A 35 -6.55 -3.83 4.46
N HIS A 36 -7.54 -4.39 3.76
CA HIS A 36 -7.50 -5.79 3.34
C HIS A 36 -6.29 -6.08 2.44
N ARG A 37 -6.01 -5.19 1.46
CA ARG A 37 -4.85 -5.32 0.57
C ARG A 37 -3.53 -5.24 1.32
N GLN A 38 -3.40 -4.34 2.28
CA GLN A 38 -2.21 -4.29 3.15
C GLN A 38 -2.05 -5.57 3.96
N ASN A 39 -3.13 -6.08 4.55
CA ASN A 39 -3.08 -7.32 5.32
C ASN A 39 -2.59 -8.49 4.46
N LEU A 40 -3.03 -8.58 3.19
CA LEU A 40 -2.52 -9.57 2.25
C LEU A 40 -1.03 -9.40 1.97
N LEU A 41 -0.56 -8.16 1.75
CA LEU A 41 0.87 -7.89 1.55
C LEU A 41 1.70 -8.37 2.73
N PHE A 42 1.35 -7.93 3.94
CA PHE A 42 2.11 -8.27 5.13
C PHE A 42 2.04 -9.74 5.47
N LYS A 43 0.92 -10.40 5.17
CA LYS A 43 0.83 -11.86 5.28
C LYS A 43 1.86 -12.54 4.37
N GLU A 44 1.89 -12.20 3.08
CA GLU A 44 2.85 -12.78 2.12
C GLU A 44 4.30 -12.50 2.52
N ILE A 45 4.63 -11.27 2.92
CA ILE A 45 5.99 -10.92 3.39
C ILE A 45 6.35 -11.73 4.64
N THR A 46 5.46 -11.76 5.64
CA THR A 46 5.73 -12.44 6.92
C THR A 46 5.88 -13.94 6.72
N ASP A 47 5.04 -14.55 5.90
CA ASP A 47 5.12 -15.99 5.62
C ASP A 47 6.38 -16.34 4.81
N ALA A 48 6.82 -15.45 3.92
CA ALA A 48 8.12 -15.60 3.25
C ALA A 48 9.29 -15.46 4.23
N LEU A 49 9.27 -14.44 5.10
CA LEU A 49 10.34 -14.16 6.07
C LEU A 49 10.53 -15.28 7.09
N LYS A 50 9.46 -15.92 7.57
CA LYS A 50 9.56 -17.05 8.52
C LYS A 50 10.50 -18.16 8.04
N LYS A 51 10.59 -18.41 6.73
CA LYS A 51 11.50 -19.44 6.19
C LYS A 51 12.98 -19.02 6.22
N TYR A 52 13.23 -17.72 6.30
CA TYR A 52 14.56 -17.12 6.19
C TYR A 52 15.00 -16.38 7.47
N GLU A 53 14.21 -16.45 8.53
CA GLU A 53 14.50 -15.83 9.82
C GLU A 53 15.81 -16.35 10.43
N SER A 54 16.06 -17.66 10.33
CA SER A 54 17.28 -18.31 10.83
C SER A 54 18.57 -17.86 10.16
N ILE A 55 18.48 -17.30 8.95
CA ILE A 55 19.62 -16.74 8.21
C ILE A 55 19.66 -15.20 8.28
N GLY A 56 18.91 -14.62 9.23
CA GLY A 56 19.01 -13.21 9.61
C GLY A 56 18.11 -12.25 8.85
N PHE A 57 17.09 -12.73 8.12
CA PHE A 57 16.08 -11.87 7.51
C PHE A 57 15.01 -11.43 8.51
N GLY A 58 14.51 -10.20 8.34
CA GLY A 58 13.40 -9.68 9.12
C GLY A 58 12.72 -8.49 8.46
N ILE A 59 11.64 -8.02 9.08
CA ILE A 59 10.93 -6.78 8.72
C ILE A 59 11.06 -5.77 9.84
N ILE A 60 11.26 -4.50 9.49
CA ILE A 60 11.28 -3.39 10.43
C ILE A 60 10.29 -2.35 9.93
N PHE A 61 9.37 -1.92 10.78
CA PHE A 61 8.49 -0.78 10.50
C PHE A 61 9.21 0.50 10.89
N THR A 62 9.30 1.45 9.95
CA THR A 62 10.03 2.71 10.14
C THR A 62 9.12 3.89 10.46
N GLY A 63 7.82 3.64 10.57
CA GLY A 63 6.78 4.62 10.90
C GLY A 63 5.59 4.52 9.97
N ASP A 64 4.52 5.24 10.31
CA ASP A 64 3.32 5.35 9.47
C ASP A 64 3.29 6.71 8.79
N HIS A 65 2.94 6.71 7.50
CA HIS A 65 2.68 7.92 6.73
C HIS A 65 1.17 8.02 6.50
N GLU A 66 0.57 9.09 7.02
CA GLU A 66 -0.81 9.41 6.70
C GLU A 66 -0.85 9.99 5.28
N LEU A 67 -1.40 9.21 4.34
CA LEU A 67 -1.49 9.59 2.95
C LEU A 67 -2.95 9.81 2.54
N CYS A 68 -3.15 10.80 1.68
CA CYS A 68 -4.48 11.16 1.20
C CYS A 68 -4.89 10.24 0.04
N CYS A 69 -5.74 9.26 0.34
CA CYS A 69 -6.29 8.34 -0.65
C CYS A 69 -7.61 8.86 -1.24
N ARG A 70 -8.07 8.23 -2.32
CA ARG A 70 -9.32 8.59 -2.99
C ARG A 70 -10.24 7.40 -3.24
N THR A 71 -11.54 7.65 -3.19
CA THR A 71 -12.58 6.74 -3.68
C THR A 71 -12.64 6.78 -5.21
N SER A 72 -13.39 5.86 -5.82
CA SER A 72 -13.67 5.88 -7.27
C SER A 72 -14.42 7.14 -7.71
N GLU A 73 -15.20 7.72 -6.79
CA GLU A 73 -16.00 8.92 -6.97
C GLU A 73 -15.17 10.20 -6.78
N GLY A 74 -13.91 10.09 -6.35
CA GLY A 74 -13.00 11.21 -6.14
C GLY A 74 -13.01 11.79 -4.72
N ASP A 75 -13.77 11.20 -3.80
CA ASP A 75 -13.78 11.63 -2.39
C ASP A 75 -12.41 11.32 -1.76
N SER A 76 -11.85 12.29 -1.06
CA SER A 76 -10.52 12.18 -0.45
C SER A 76 -10.62 11.84 1.03
N PHE A 77 -9.77 10.95 1.52
CA PHE A 77 -9.71 10.58 2.93
C PHE A 77 -8.28 10.24 3.36
N PRO A 78 -7.90 10.53 4.63
CA PRO A 78 -6.62 10.11 5.16
C PRO A 78 -6.60 8.60 5.40
N PHE A 79 -5.49 7.95 5.09
CA PHE A 79 -5.27 6.54 5.34
C PHE A 79 -3.81 6.30 5.80
N PRO A 80 -3.60 5.66 6.97
CA PRO A 80 -2.26 5.38 7.46
C PRO A 80 -1.61 4.25 6.64
N LEU A 81 -0.43 4.52 6.10
CA LEU A 81 0.36 3.56 5.35
C LEU A 81 1.71 3.35 6.05
N PRO A 82 2.04 2.13 6.52
CA PRO A 82 3.31 1.85 7.15
C PRO A 82 4.44 1.90 6.13
N ALA A 83 5.47 2.70 6.39
CA ALA A 83 6.77 2.49 5.78
C ALA A 83 7.49 1.35 6.51
N PHE A 84 8.12 0.49 5.73
CA PHE A 84 8.84 -0.65 6.28
C PHE A 84 10.09 -0.97 5.46
N SER A 85 11.01 -1.70 6.07
CA SER A 85 12.18 -2.24 5.39
C SER A 85 12.26 -3.75 5.62
N ILE A 86 12.58 -4.47 4.57
CA ILE A 86 13.06 -5.85 4.69
C ILE A 86 14.57 -5.76 4.93
N VAL A 87 15.05 -6.42 5.98
CA VAL A 87 16.45 -6.33 6.39
C VAL A 87 17.09 -7.72 6.42
N ARG A 88 18.38 -7.76 6.11
CA ARG A 88 19.24 -8.93 6.36
C ARG A 88 20.38 -8.53 7.30
N THR A 89 20.50 -9.24 8.41
CA THR A 89 21.63 -9.09 9.34
C THR A 89 22.67 -10.16 9.03
N CYS A 90 23.81 -9.75 8.49
CA CYS A 90 24.94 -10.67 8.24
C CYS A 90 25.83 -10.83 9.50
N GLU A 91 26.57 -11.93 9.60
CA GLU A 91 27.49 -12.26 10.71
C GLU A 91 28.48 -11.12 11.04
N GLN A 92 28.85 -10.30 10.04
CA GLN A 92 29.74 -9.14 10.18
C GLN A 92 29.04 -7.85 10.63
N LYS A 93 27.82 -7.91 11.17
CA LYS A 93 26.98 -6.76 11.60
C LYS A 93 26.59 -5.76 10.50
N LYS A 94 26.97 -5.97 9.25
CA LYS A 94 26.43 -5.18 8.12
C LYS A 94 24.96 -5.54 7.94
N LYS A 95 24.08 -4.55 8.12
CA LYS A 95 22.66 -4.66 7.82
C LYS A 95 22.42 -4.11 6.43
N ARG A 96 21.88 -4.94 5.54
CA ARG A 96 21.35 -4.48 4.25
C ARG A 96 19.85 -4.37 4.34
N ARG A 97 19.30 -3.35 3.70
CA ARG A 97 17.87 -3.06 3.73
C ARG A 97 17.32 -2.78 2.34
N LEU A 98 16.10 -3.25 2.15
CA LEU A 98 15.23 -2.85 1.06
C LEU A 98 14.07 -2.09 1.68
N HIS A 99 13.99 -0.80 1.39
CA HIS A 99 12.99 0.13 1.89
C HIS A 99 11.76 0.11 1.01
N PHE A 100 10.60 0.13 1.63
CA PHE A 100 9.28 0.18 1.01
C PHE A 100 8.61 1.46 1.49
N LYS A 101 8.70 2.51 0.66
CA LYS A 101 8.11 3.81 0.96
C LYS A 101 6.70 3.89 0.38
N PRO A 102 5.65 4.03 1.20
CA PRO A 102 4.29 4.07 0.69
C PRO A 102 4.06 5.33 -0.13
N SER A 103 3.25 5.20 -1.17
CA SER A 103 2.79 6.30 -2.01
C SER A 103 1.35 6.05 -2.44
N VAL A 104 0.69 7.12 -2.86
CA VAL A 104 -0.63 7.05 -3.49
C VAL A 104 -0.45 7.40 -4.96
N ASN A 105 -0.82 6.48 -5.85
CA ASN A 105 -0.73 6.72 -7.28
C ASN A 105 -1.85 7.67 -7.76
N GLY A 106 -1.78 8.10 -9.03
CA GLY A 106 -2.74 9.05 -9.60
C GLY A 106 -4.21 8.62 -9.54
N ASN A 107 -4.48 7.32 -9.36
CA ASN A 107 -5.82 6.75 -9.22
C ASN A 107 -6.25 6.61 -7.74
N GLY A 108 -5.49 7.18 -6.80
CA GLY A 108 -5.79 7.08 -5.38
C GLY A 108 -5.50 5.70 -4.76
N ALA A 109 -4.80 4.81 -5.46
CA ALA A 109 -4.45 3.49 -4.98
C ALA A 109 -3.06 3.46 -4.34
N ILE A 110 -2.90 2.57 -3.36
CA ILE A 110 -1.64 2.39 -2.62
C ILE A 110 -0.60 1.72 -3.52
N SER A 111 0.61 2.25 -3.50
CA SER A 111 1.81 1.58 -3.97
C SER A 111 2.96 1.77 -3.00
N TYR A 112 4.04 1.00 -3.17
CA TYR A 112 5.27 1.18 -2.42
C TYR A 112 6.44 1.32 -3.38
N THR A 113 7.21 2.39 -3.23
CA THR A 113 8.49 2.53 -3.93
C THR A 113 9.53 1.63 -3.25
N LEU A 114 10.24 0.84 -4.04
CA LEU A 114 11.29 -0.09 -3.59
C LEU A 114 12.66 0.59 -3.75
N GLU A 115 13.37 0.80 -2.65
CA GLU A 115 14.67 1.48 -2.63
C GLU A 115 15.70 0.70 -1.81
N ASN A 116 16.97 0.68 -2.25
CA ASN A 116 18.06 0.10 -1.45
C ASN A 116 18.66 1.14 -0.48
N ASP A 117 19.66 0.72 0.30
CA ASP A 117 20.39 1.60 1.25
C ASP A 117 21.15 2.78 0.59
N TYR A 118 21.25 2.82 -0.74
CA TYR A 118 21.87 3.91 -1.50
C TYR A 118 20.83 4.81 -2.18
N ASP A 119 19.57 4.75 -1.73
CA ASP A 119 18.43 5.49 -2.30
C ASP A 119 18.22 5.23 -3.81
N VAL A 120 18.70 4.09 -4.32
CA VAL A 120 18.46 3.68 -5.71
C VAL A 120 17.10 3.00 -5.79
N ILE A 121 16.21 3.60 -6.58
CA ILE A 121 14.89 3.04 -6.87
C ILE A 121 15.07 1.79 -7.74
N LEU A 122 14.63 0.64 -7.21
CA LEU A 122 14.68 -0.64 -7.90
C LEU A 122 13.35 -0.99 -8.58
N GLY A 123 12.24 -0.42 -8.10
CA GLY A 123 10.91 -0.73 -8.60
C GLY A 123 9.78 -0.07 -7.82
N GLU A 124 8.57 -0.47 -8.16
CA GLU A 124 7.35 -0.14 -7.43
C GLU A 124 6.53 -1.41 -7.19
N LEU A 125 6.04 -1.58 -5.97
CA LEU A 125 5.05 -2.59 -5.61
C LEU A 125 3.65 -1.98 -5.72
N SER A 126 2.82 -2.49 -6.62
CA SER A 126 1.48 -1.96 -6.88
C SER A 126 0.42 -3.06 -6.81
N TRP A 127 -0.80 -2.72 -6.41
CA TRP A 127 -1.93 -3.64 -6.48
C TRP A 127 -2.43 -3.79 -7.92
N GLN A 128 -2.59 -5.04 -8.38
CA GLN A 128 -3.20 -5.40 -9.65
C GLN A 128 -4.53 -6.11 -9.37
N ALA A 129 -5.65 -5.49 -9.76
CA ALA A 129 -6.95 -6.12 -9.65
C ALA A 129 -7.13 -7.15 -10.78
N CYS A 130 -7.70 -8.32 -10.47
CA CYS A 130 -8.01 -9.33 -11.48
C CYS A 130 -9.12 -8.85 -12.44
N SER A 131 -10.03 -8.00 -11.94
CA SER A 131 -11.08 -7.33 -12.70
C SER A 131 -11.34 -5.92 -12.15
N PRO A 132 -11.74 -4.93 -12.98
CA PRO A 132 -12.14 -3.61 -12.51
C PRO A 132 -13.27 -3.71 -11.47
N GLY A 133 -13.12 -3.05 -10.32
CA GLY A 133 -14.14 -3.00 -9.27
C GLY A 133 -14.24 -4.25 -8.38
N GLN A 134 -13.37 -5.24 -8.55
CA GLN A 134 -13.27 -6.39 -7.64
C GLN A 134 -12.14 -6.21 -6.61
N ASN A 135 -12.37 -6.76 -5.42
CA ASN A 135 -11.35 -6.84 -4.36
C ASN A 135 -10.36 -7.99 -4.57
N ASP A 136 -10.65 -8.89 -5.52
CA ASP A 136 -9.75 -9.96 -5.89
C ASP A 136 -8.63 -9.42 -6.78
N GLY A 137 -7.40 -9.62 -6.33
CA GLY A 137 -6.20 -9.11 -6.97
C GLY A 137 -4.96 -9.59 -6.26
N TYR A 138 -3.81 -9.05 -6.64
CA TYR A 138 -2.53 -9.39 -6.06
C TYR A 138 -1.58 -8.20 -6.11
N TRP A 139 -0.60 -8.19 -5.20
CA TRP A 139 0.51 -7.27 -5.28
C TRP A 139 1.45 -7.68 -6.41
N PHE A 140 1.99 -6.72 -7.13
CA PHE A 140 2.88 -6.95 -8.27
C PHE A 140 4.10 -6.04 -8.18
N ILE A 141 5.28 -6.61 -8.38
CA ILE A 141 6.54 -5.90 -8.46
C ILE A 141 6.70 -5.38 -9.89
N ASN A 142 6.83 -4.07 -10.03
CA ASN A 142 7.17 -3.39 -11.28
C ASN A 142 8.64 -2.96 -11.21
N ALA A 143 9.54 -3.72 -11.84
CA ALA A 143 10.96 -3.40 -11.82
C ALA A 143 11.28 -2.20 -12.74
N VAL A 144 12.20 -1.33 -12.32
CA VAL A 144 12.70 -0.24 -13.16
C VAL A 144 13.61 -0.80 -14.25
N ARG A 145 13.27 -0.61 -15.52
CA ARG A 145 14.02 -1.14 -16.69
C ARG A 145 15.49 -0.71 -16.78
N ARG A 146 15.93 0.29 -16.01
CA ARG A 146 17.29 0.87 -16.07
C ARG A 146 18.20 0.46 -14.91
N SER A 147 17.70 -0.15 -13.84
CA SER A 147 18.55 -0.66 -12.76
C SER A 147 19.10 -2.04 -13.16
N HIS A 148 20.41 -2.17 -13.27
CA HIS A 148 21.15 -3.43 -13.48
C HIS A 148 20.39 -4.66 -12.96
N GLU A 149 19.87 -5.50 -13.89
CA GLU A 149 19.39 -6.91 -13.86
C GLU A 149 18.88 -7.60 -12.56
N SER A 150 18.78 -6.91 -11.43
CA SER A 150 18.65 -7.50 -10.10
C SER A 150 17.20 -7.79 -9.71
N ILE A 151 16.23 -7.12 -10.34
CA ILE A 151 14.79 -7.35 -10.12
C ILE A 151 14.08 -7.55 -11.45
N LYS A 152 13.19 -8.54 -11.51
CA LYS A 152 12.27 -8.75 -12.63
C LYS A 152 10.84 -8.42 -12.18
N SER A 153 10.05 -7.85 -13.09
CA SER A 153 8.64 -7.62 -12.80
C SER A 153 7.90 -8.95 -12.65
N CYS A 154 7.18 -9.13 -11.55
CA CYS A 154 6.47 -10.38 -11.26
C CYS A 154 5.40 -10.18 -10.16
N PRO A 155 4.42 -11.11 -10.04
CA PRO A 155 3.54 -11.13 -8.89
C PRO A 155 4.32 -11.26 -7.59
N PHE A 156 3.93 -10.46 -6.59
CA PHE A 156 4.44 -10.55 -5.23
C PHE A 156 3.78 -11.73 -4.52
N ASN A 157 4.30 -12.91 -4.81
CA ASN A 157 4.07 -14.14 -4.08
C ASN A 157 5.38 -14.55 -3.39
N PHE A 158 5.41 -15.73 -2.78
CA PHE A 158 6.62 -16.27 -2.15
C PHE A 158 7.88 -16.18 -3.04
N LYS A 159 7.81 -16.50 -4.35
CA LYS A 159 8.97 -16.39 -5.26
C LYS A 159 9.37 -14.94 -5.52
N GLY A 160 8.39 -14.03 -5.61
CA GLY A 160 8.65 -12.60 -5.73
C GLY A 160 9.36 -12.05 -4.48
N ALA A 161 8.95 -12.49 -3.29
CA ALA A 161 9.62 -12.14 -2.04
C ALA A 161 11.06 -12.71 -1.96
N GLU A 162 11.26 -13.97 -2.34
CA GLU A 162 12.60 -14.59 -2.42
C GLU A 162 13.55 -13.84 -3.35
N MET A 163 13.06 -13.38 -4.50
CA MET A 163 13.85 -12.56 -5.41
C MET A 163 14.33 -11.28 -4.71
N LEU A 164 13.47 -10.61 -3.94
CA LEU A 164 13.89 -9.43 -3.17
C LEU A 164 14.90 -9.77 -2.07
N PHE A 165 14.75 -10.92 -1.41
CA PHE A 165 15.71 -11.38 -0.40
C PHE A 165 17.08 -11.66 -1.01
N ALA A 166 17.12 -12.25 -2.21
CA ALA A 166 18.36 -12.52 -2.92
C ALA A 166 19.18 -11.24 -3.17
N ILE A 167 18.55 -10.09 -3.39
CA ILE A 167 19.23 -8.79 -3.56
C ILE A 167 19.99 -8.42 -2.29
N LEU A 168 19.43 -8.70 -1.12
CA LEU A 168 20.10 -8.44 0.16
C LEU A 168 21.24 -9.42 0.44
N CYS A 169 21.33 -10.51 -0.34
CA CYS A 169 22.40 -11.47 -0.23
C CYS A 169 23.70 -11.09 -0.95
N TYR A 170 23.62 -10.34 -2.06
CA TYR A 170 24.75 -9.94 -2.91
C TYR A 170 25.25 -8.54 -2.58
#